data_AF-L1KJ03-F1
#
_entry.id   AF-L1KJ03-F1
#
_cell.length_a   1.000
_cell.length_b   1.000
_cell.length_c   1.000
_cell.angle_alpha   90.00
_cell.angle_beta   90.00
_cell.angle_gamma   90.00
#
_symmetry.space_group_name_H-M   'P 1'
#
loop_
_entity.id
_entity.type
_entity.pdbx_description
1 polymer ?
#
loop_
_entity_poly.entity_id
_entity_poly.type
_entity_poly.pdbx_seq_one_letter_code
_entity_poly.pdbx_strand_id
1 'polypeptide(L)'
;MTQQSSPPEHRTHLRQGAVGVAGIVFFVLSAQAPLTGVAGTLPIPLGLGNGGGVPAVYLVVGVMIGLFSVGFIAMSRHVTDAGAFYAYVSRGLGKPLGVGASQAAVLCYSATQAGMYGLYGVTVQGLFQRYASIDLPWWVWTVATILLVQLLGSLNIEFGARLLAVLVVAETSLLLVFGVYELLSGGGPRGLDIAGSFSPSALFSGAPGVAMTFAIACILGFESTAIYAREAKDPTRTVPPRHLSLGRRDLALLRFRVLDVRQLLRAGQGAGRGAEGAAER
;
A
#
# COMPACT_ATOMS: atom_id res chain seq x y z
N MET A 1 -22.10 -36.64 -40.57
CA MET A 1 -21.42 -35.48 -39.96
C MET A 1 -21.98 -35.27 -38.56
N THR A 2 -21.36 -35.88 -37.57
CA THR A 2 -21.71 -35.77 -36.15
C THR A 2 -21.03 -34.53 -35.58
N GLN A 3 -21.81 -33.50 -35.24
CA GLN A 3 -21.27 -32.34 -34.52
C GLN A 3 -20.90 -32.74 -33.09
N GLN A 4 -19.62 -32.66 -32.76
CA GLN A 4 -19.12 -32.72 -31.39
C GLN A 4 -19.48 -31.41 -30.67
N SER A 5 -20.29 -31.52 -29.63
CA SER A 5 -20.53 -30.46 -28.66
C SER A 5 -19.26 -30.26 -27.82
N SER A 6 -18.65 -29.07 -27.91
CA SER A 6 -17.54 -28.67 -27.04
C SER A 6 -18.00 -28.63 -25.57
N PRO A 7 -17.15 -29.03 -24.61
CA PRO A 7 -17.50 -28.99 -23.18
C PRO A 7 -17.61 -27.54 -22.68
N PRO A 8 -18.43 -27.26 -21.65
CA PRO A 8 -18.56 -25.91 -21.10
C PRO A 8 -17.23 -25.49 -20.46
N GLU A 9 -16.58 -24.46 -21.03
CA GLU A 9 -15.47 -23.78 -20.37
C GLU A 9 -15.95 -23.20 -19.03
N HIS A 10 -15.42 -23.71 -17.93
CA HIS A 10 -15.56 -23.09 -16.62
C HIS A 10 -14.74 -21.78 -16.62
N ARG A 11 -15.29 -20.72 -17.18
CA ARG A 11 -14.70 -19.37 -17.10
C ARG A 11 -14.97 -18.83 -15.70
N THR A 12 -14.00 -18.95 -14.81
CA THR A 12 -13.93 -18.20 -13.55
C THR A 12 -13.68 -16.72 -13.86
N HIS A 13 -14.65 -16.04 -14.48
CA HIS A 13 -14.65 -14.60 -14.58
C HIS A 13 -15.37 -14.05 -13.35
N LEU A 14 -14.59 -13.58 -12.37
CA LEU A 14 -15.09 -12.83 -11.23
C LEU A 14 -15.81 -11.56 -11.72
N ARG A 15 -16.91 -11.20 -11.05
CA ARG A 15 -17.83 -10.12 -11.45
C ARG A 15 -17.07 -8.81 -11.66
N GLN A 16 -17.02 -8.37 -12.92
CA GLN A 16 -16.52 -7.06 -13.28
C GLN A 16 -17.41 -5.98 -12.65
N GLY A 17 -16.78 -5.07 -11.91
CA GLY A 17 -17.43 -3.83 -11.52
C GLY A 17 -17.91 -3.72 -10.07
N ALA A 18 -17.31 -4.45 -9.13
CA ALA A 18 -17.78 -4.45 -7.74
C ALA A 18 -17.18 -3.32 -6.86
N VAL A 19 -16.01 -2.78 -7.21
CA VAL A 19 -15.19 -1.96 -6.28
C VAL A 19 -14.96 -0.52 -6.76
N GLY A 20 -15.50 0.50 -6.09
CA GLY A 20 -15.25 1.91 -6.42
C GLY A 20 -13.86 2.42 -6.00
N VAL A 21 -13.47 3.66 -6.35
CA VAL A 21 -12.17 4.26 -6.00
C VAL A 21 -11.85 4.18 -4.50
N ALA A 22 -12.84 4.42 -3.63
CA ALA A 22 -12.68 4.27 -2.19
C ALA A 22 -12.37 2.82 -1.79
N GLY A 23 -12.99 1.83 -2.46
CA GLY A 23 -12.68 0.42 -2.26
C GLY A 23 -11.28 0.05 -2.73
N ILE A 24 -10.76 0.70 -3.78
CA ILE A 24 -9.39 0.50 -4.24
C ILE A 24 -8.40 1.06 -3.24
N VAL A 25 -8.54 2.33 -2.83
CA VAL A 25 -7.71 2.95 -1.77
C VAL A 25 -7.70 2.08 -0.52
N PHE A 26 -8.87 1.56 -0.17
CA PHE A 26 -9.03 0.65 0.93
C PHE A 26 -8.29 -0.69 0.73
N PHE A 27 -8.39 -1.32 -0.43
CA PHE A 27 -7.58 -2.52 -0.76
C PHE A 27 -6.08 -2.22 -0.73
N VAL A 28 -5.65 -1.04 -1.19
CA VAL A 28 -4.24 -0.63 -1.14
C VAL A 28 -3.76 -0.55 0.30
N LEU A 29 -4.52 0.18 1.15
CA LEU A 29 -4.22 0.32 2.57
C LEU A 29 -4.26 -1.04 3.27
N SER A 30 -5.21 -1.89 2.89
CA SER A 30 -5.33 -3.27 3.40
C SER A 30 -4.09 -4.11 3.07
N ALA A 31 -3.58 -3.99 1.85
CA ALA A 31 -2.41 -4.74 1.41
C ALA A 31 -1.11 -4.24 2.09
N GLN A 32 -1.08 -2.98 2.52
CA GLN A 32 0.07 -2.36 3.17
C GLN A 32 0.19 -2.67 4.68
N ALA A 33 -0.89 -3.18 5.31
CA ALA A 33 -0.94 -3.53 6.74
C ALA A 33 -0.29 -2.46 7.65
N PRO A 34 -0.82 -1.23 7.70
CA PRO A 34 -0.19 -0.08 8.34
C PRO A 34 0.16 -0.32 9.82
N LEU A 35 -0.63 -1.11 10.56
CA LEU A 35 -0.30 -1.44 11.94
C LEU A 35 0.98 -2.27 12.03
N THR A 36 1.22 -3.16 11.07
CA THR A 36 2.47 -3.92 10.99
C THR A 36 3.66 -3.01 10.74
N GLY A 37 3.49 -1.99 9.90
CA GLY A 37 4.49 -0.94 9.71
C GLY A 37 4.80 -0.22 11.02
N VAL A 38 3.77 0.28 11.71
CA VAL A 38 3.96 1.12 12.90
C VAL A 38 4.42 0.33 14.12
N ALA A 39 3.79 -0.80 14.42
CA ALA A 39 4.08 -1.58 15.62
C ALA A 39 5.19 -2.62 15.42
N GLY A 40 5.33 -3.14 14.20
CA GLY A 40 6.26 -4.21 13.89
C GLY A 40 7.60 -3.71 13.37
N THR A 41 7.59 -2.89 12.32
CA THR A 41 8.83 -2.52 11.62
C THR A 41 9.45 -1.22 12.13
N LEU A 42 8.68 -0.18 12.47
CA LEU A 42 9.20 1.13 12.94
C LEU A 42 10.16 1.07 14.15
N PRO A 43 10.00 0.16 15.14
CA PRO A 43 10.96 0.09 16.25
C PRO A 43 12.40 -0.21 15.80
N ILE A 44 12.56 -0.95 14.71
CA ILE A 44 13.89 -1.33 14.19
C ILE A 44 14.68 -0.14 13.66
N PRO A 45 14.19 0.68 12.72
CA PRO A 45 14.91 1.86 12.24
C PRO A 45 15.01 2.97 13.32
N LEU A 46 14.09 3.01 14.30
CA LEU A 46 14.22 3.90 15.46
C LEU A 46 15.34 3.46 16.42
N GLY A 47 15.50 2.15 16.66
CA GLY A 47 16.50 1.64 17.59
C GLY A 47 17.88 1.40 16.97
N LEU A 48 17.93 0.91 15.73
CA LEU A 48 19.14 0.46 15.04
C LEU A 48 19.48 1.29 13.79
N GLY A 49 18.59 2.19 13.36
CA GLY A 49 18.77 3.04 12.18
C GLY A 49 19.15 4.48 12.54
N ASN A 50 18.30 5.43 12.16
CA ASN A 50 18.54 6.88 12.28
C ASN A 50 17.96 7.50 13.55
N GLY A 51 17.26 6.70 14.38
CA GLY A 51 16.57 7.22 15.55
C GLY A 51 15.59 8.32 15.20
N GLY A 52 15.79 9.52 15.77
CA GLY A 52 14.95 10.69 15.47
C GLY A 52 14.87 11.07 14.00
N GLY A 53 15.83 10.67 13.15
CA GLY A 53 15.82 10.95 11.71
C GLY A 53 14.91 10.04 10.86
N VAL A 54 14.28 9.03 11.46
CA VAL A 54 13.40 8.08 10.75
C VAL A 54 12.27 8.76 9.96
N PRO A 55 11.54 9.78 10.48
CA PRO A 55 10.50 10.46 9.72
C PRO A 55 11.02 11.08 8.42
N ALA A 56 12.22 11.66 8.43
CA ALA A 56 12.83 12.23 7.23
C ALA A 56 13.19 11.15 6.20
N VAL A 57 13.71 10.01 6.66
CA VAL A 57 14.01 8.87 5.78
C VAL A 57 12.73 8.36 5.11
N TYR A 58 11.62 8.23 5.86
CA TYR A 58 10.33 7.83 5.31
C TYR A 58 9.79 8.84 4.29
N LEU A 59 9.98 10.14 4.53
CA LEU A 59 9.62 11.19 3.57
C LEU A 59 10.43 11.06 2.26
N VAL A 60 11.75 10.89 2.36
CA VAL A 60 12.64 10.71 1.19
C VAL A 60 12.24 9.48 0.39
N VAL A 61 12.01 8.35 1.05
CA VAL A 61 11.55 7.12 0.37
C VAL A 61 10.17 7.31 -0.26
N GLY A 62 9.25 8.00 0.43
CA GLY A 62 7.93 8.34 -0.11
C GLY A 62 8.03 9.16 -1.40
N VAL A 63 8.90 10.17 -1.45
CA VAL A 63 9.16 10.97 -2.67
C VAL A 63 9.75 10.07 -3.77
N MET A 64 10.72 9.21 -3.44
CA MET A 64 11.35 8.30 -4.39
C MET A 64 10.33 7.34 -5.02
N ILE A 65 9.47 6.73 -4.20
CA ILE A 65 8.39 5.85 -4.68
C ILE A 65 7.32 6.64 -5.43
N GLY A 66 7.04 7.88 -5.03
CA GLY A 66 6.13 8.77 -5.75
C GLY A 66 6.62 9.05 -7.18
N LEU A 67 7.91 9.37 -7.34
CA LEU A 67 8.54 9.55 -8.65
C LEU A 67 8.51 8.25 -9.48
N PHE A 68 8.83 7.11 -8.85
CA PHE A 68 8.74 5.80 -9.50
C PHE A 68 7.31 5.50 -9.99
N SER A 69 6.30 5.83 -9.17
CA SER A 69 4.89 5.58 -9.45
C SER A 69 4.40 6.32 -10.69
N VAL A 70 4.93 7.52 -10.97
CA VAL A 70 4.61 8.27 -12.21
C VAL A 70 5.01 7.46 -13.44
N GLY A 71 6.24 6.90 -13.46
CA GLY A 71 6.72 6.05 -14.54
C GLY A 71 5.94 4.74 -14.65
N PHE A 72 5.68 4.11 -13.51
CA PHE A 72 4.90 2.87 -13.42
C PHE A 72 3.50 3.03 -14.00
N ILE A 73 2.79 4.10 -13.63
CA ILE A 73 1.45 4.42 -14.15
C ILE A 73 1.49 4.76 -15.64
N ALA A 74 2.54 5.44 -16.11
CA ALA A 74 2.68 5.71 -17.54
C ALA A 74 2.85 4.42 -18.37
N MET A 75 3.62 3.45 -17.86
CA MET A 75 3.83 2.15 -18.50
C MET A 75 2.58 1.26 -18.45
N SER A 76 1.84 1.26 -17.33
CA SER A 76 0.63 0.44 -17.16
C SER A 76 -0.48 0.77 -18.17
N ARG A 77 -0.50 2.00 -18.69
CA ARG A 77 -1.42 2.41 -19.78
C ARG A 77 -1.12 1.77 -21.13
N HIS A 78 0.11 1.29 -21.34
CA HIS A 78 0.58 0.75 -22.61
C HIS A 78 0.68 -0.79 -22.61
N VAL A 79 0.88 -1.38 -21.43
CA VAL A 79 1.10 -2.82 -21.27
C VAL A 79 0.06 -3.39 -20.30
N THR A 80 -0.92 -4.12 -20.85
CA THR A 80 -2.11 -4.61 -20.15
C THR A 80 -2.03 -6.08 -19.72
N ASP A 81 -0.90 -6.75 -19.96
CA ASP A 81 -0.77 -8.19 -19.65
C ASP A 81 -0.76 -8.48 -18.14
N ALA A 82 -1.16 -9.70 -17.77
CA ALA A 82 -1.31 -10.18 -16.39
C ALA A 82 -0.01 -10.29 -15.57
N GLY A 83 1.16 -10.02 -16.17
CA GLY A 83 2.48 -10.21 -15.53
C GLY A 83 3.15 -8.94 -14.99
N ALA A 84 2.46 -7.79 -14.93
CA ALA A 84 2.96 -6.46 -14.52
C ALA A 84 4.47 -6.26 -14.79
N PHE A 85 5.33 -6.49 -13.79
CA PHE A 85 6.80 -6.34 -13.92
C PHE A 85 7.44 -7.18 -15.01
N TYR A 86 7.12 -8.49 -15.10
CA TYR A 86 7.62 -9.34 -16.18
C TYR A 86 7.25 -8.75 -17.55
N ALA A 87 6.00 -8.31 -17.70
CA ALA A 87 5.48 -7.77 -18.94
C ALA A 87 6.12 -6.42 -19.31
N TYR A 88 6.38 -5.55 -18.32
CA TYR A 88 7.05 -4.26 -18.51
C TYR A 88 8.52 -4.46 -18.91
N VAL A 89 9.26 -5.26 -18.15
CA VAL A 89 10.70 -5.48 -18.38
C VAL A 89 10.93 -6.25 -19.69
N SER A 90 10.11 -7.26 -19.98
CA SER A 90 10.23 -8.02 -21.24
C SER A 90 10.03 -7.17 -22.48
N ARG A 91 9.10 -6.20 -22.43
CA ARG A 91 8.81 -5.30 -23.56
C ARG A 91 9.81 -4.16 -23.69
N GLY A 92 10.34 -3.65 -22.58
CA GLY A 92 11.30 -2.55 -22.58
C GLY A 92 12.74 -2.99 -22.84
N LEU A 93 13.17 -4.09 -22.21
CA LEU A 93 14.58 -4.52 -22.16
C LEU A 93 14.83 -5.92 -22.75
N GLY A 94 13.77 -6.62 -23.16
CA GLY A 94 13.85 -7.95 -23.77
C GLY A 94 13.54 -9.09 -22.81
N LYS A 95 13.19 -10.24 -23.40
CA LYS A 95 12.73 -11.44 -22.67
C LYS A 95 13.70 -11.96 -21.59
N PRO A 96 15.03 -12.03 -21.79
CA PRO A 96 15.94 -12.55 -20.77
C PRO A 96 15.91 -11.74 -19.47
N LEU A 97 15.92 -10.40 -19.57
CA LEU A 97 15.82 -9.51 -18.41
C LEU A 97 14.43 -9.56 -17.78
N GLY A 98 13.38 -9.78 -18.57
CA GLY A 98 12.04 -10.03 -18.07
C GLY A 98 11.96 -11.25 -17.16
N VAL A 99 12.55 -12.39 -17.57
CA VAL A 99 12.62 -13.60 -16.76
C VAL A 99 13.47 -13.38 -15.50
N GLY A 100 14.59 -12.65 -15.61
CA GLY A 100 15.39 -12.28 -14.44
C GLY A 100 14.57 -11.47 -13.42
N ALA A 101 13.81 -10.48 -13.89
CA ALA A 101 12.95 -9.66 -13.04
C ALA A 101 11.82 -10.45 -12.38
N SER A 102 11.23 -11.44 -13.06
CA SER A 102 10.19 -12.28 -12.46
C SER A 102 10.74 -13.21 -11.37
N GLN A 103 11.92 -13.80 -11.59
CA GLN A 103 12.59 -14.62 -10.56
C GLN A 103 12.98 -13.77 -9.34
N ALA A 104 13.52 -12.57 -9.57
CA ALA A 104 13.81 -11.62 -8.50
C ALA A 104 12.54 -11.23 -7.73
N ALA A 105 11.42 -10.99 -8.42
CA ALA A 105 10.14 -10.68 -7.78
C ALA A 105 9.66 -11.85 -6.90
N VAL A 106 9.68 -13.10 -7.42
CA VAL A 106 9.31 -14.29 -6.64
C VAL A 106 10.15 -14.39 -5.37
N LEU A 107 11.49 -14.27 -5.50
CA LEU A 107 12.40 -14.30 -4.36
C LEU A 107 12.07 -13.21 -3.33
N CYS A 108 11.86 -11.97 -3.78
CA CYS A 108 11.50 -10.86 -2.91
C CYS A 108 10.18 -11.10 -2.18
N TYR A 109 9.12 -11.53 -2.87
CA TYR A 109 7.83 -11.82 -2.23
C TYR A 109 7.92 -12.98 -1.26
N SER A 110 8.67 -14.05 -1.59
CA SER A 110 8.90 -15.17 -0.68
C SER A 110 9.68 -14.74 0.57
N ALA A 111 10.71 -13.90 0.41
CA ALA A 111 11.48 -13.37 1.53
C ALA A 111 10.63 -12.45 2.43
N THR A 112 9.83 -11.56 1.84
CA THR A 112 8.89 -10.71 2.57
C THR A 112 7.87 -11.54 3.34
N GLN A 113 7.30 -12.57 2.71
CA GLN A 113 6.34 -13.46 3.35
C GLN A 113 6.96 -14.21 4.53
N ALA A 114 8.18 -14.75 4.37
CA ALA A 114 8.91 -15.39 5.47
C ALA A 114 9.18 -14.42 6.62
N GLY A 115 9.58 -13.18 6.32
CA GLY A 115 9.79 -12.12 7.30
C GLY A 115 8.51 -11.77 8.08
N MET A 116 7.39 -11.60 7.37
CA MET A 116 6.09 -11.31 7.99
C MET A 116 5.60 -12.42 8.91
N TYR A 117 5.73 -13.68 8.47
CA TYR A 117 5.35 -14.84 9.29
C TYR A 117 6.24 -15.03 10.51
N GLY A 118 7.54 -14.73 10.39
CA GLY A 118 8.48 -14.72 11.52
C GLY A 118 8.13 -13.64 12.54
N LEU A 119 7.89 -12.41 12.07
CA LEU A 119 7.45 -11.30 12.92
C LEU A 119 6.16 -11.65 13.65
N TYR A 120 5.15 -12.14 12.93
CA TYR A 120 3.88 -12.58 13.52
C TYR A 120 4.09 -13.63 14.61
N GLY A 121 4.89 -14.67 14.33
CA GLY A 121 5.13 -15.76 15.27
C GLY A 121 5.76 -15.29 16.58
N VAL A 122 6.76 -14.41 16.50
CA VAL A 122 7.42 -13.83 17.68
C VAL A 122 6.46 -12.94 18.47
N THR A 123 5.65 -12.12 17.79
CA THR A 123 4.65 -11.26 18.46
C THR A 123 3.59 -12.09 19.18
N VAL A 124 3.05 -13.14 18.54
CA VAL A 124 2.05 -14.02 19.14
C VAL A 124 2.63 -14.83 20.29
N GLN A 125 3.85 -15.36 20.14
CA GLN A 125 4.56 -16.01 21.26
C GLN A 125 4.61 -15.08 22.48
N GLY A 126 5.06 -13.83 22.31
CA GLY A 126 5.14 -12.87 23.40
C GLY A 126 3.78 -12.56 24.05
N LEU A 127 2.71 -12.50 23.26
CA LEU A 127 1.35 -12.28 23.76
C LEU A 127 0.87 -13.46 24.62
N PHE A 128 1.04 -14.69 24.15
CA PHE A 128 0.62 -15.90 24.84
C PHE A 128 1.45 -16.18 26.09
N GLN A 129 2.76 -15.92 26.05
CA GLN A 129 3.61 -15.98 27.23
C GLN A 129 3.14 -15.00 28.30
N ARG A 130 2.77 -13.77 27.91
CA ARG A 130 2.40 -12.71 28.85
C ARG A 130 1.01 -12.88 29.48
N TYR A 131 0.01 -13.28 28.69
CA TYR A 131 -1.39 -13.28 29.14
C TYR A 131 -1.99 -14.66 29.38
N ALA A 132 -1.47 -15.70 28.73
CA ALA A 132 -1.97 -17.06 28.85
C ALA A 132 -0.98 -18.01 29.54
N SER A 133 0.23 -17.54 29.89
CA SER A 133 1.31 -18.36 30.44
C SER A 133 1.65 -19.61 29.60
N ILE A 134 1.39 -19.54 28.29
CA ILE A 134 1.70 -20.61 27.32
C ILE A 134 3.05 -20.29 26.67
N ASP A 135 4.02 -21.17 26.88
CA ASP A 135 5.36 -21.05 26.31
C ASP A 135 5.57 -22.04 25.17
N LEU A 136 5.01 -21.70 24.00
CA LEU A 136 5.25 -22.41 22.75
C LEU A 136 6.21 -21.60 21.87
N PRO A 137 7.16 -22.25 21.17
CA PRO A 137 8.11 -21.54 20.33
C PRO A 137 7.43 -20.89 19.13
N TRP A 138 7.94 -19.74 18.69
CA TRP A 138 7.35 -18.89 17.64
C TRP A 138 6.98 -19.64 16.35
N TRP A 139 7.77 -20.64 15.96
CA TRP A 139 7.53 -21.40 14.73
C TRP A 139 6.22 -22.20 14.78
N VAL A 140 5.76 -22.62 15.96
CA VAL A 140 4.46 -23.30 16.13
C VAL A 140 3.33 -22.36 15.77
N TRP A 141 3.36 -21.13 16.31
CA TRP A 141 2.39 -20.09 15.98
C TRP A 141 2.42 -19.73 14.50
N THR A 142 3.61 -19.60 13.93
CA THR A 142 3.78 -19.34 12.49
C THR A 142 3.16 -20.44 11.63
N VAL A 143 3.49 -21.72 11.88
CA VAL A 143 2.95 -22.84 11.11
C VAL A 143 1.43 -22.94 11.26
N ALA A 144 0.92 -22.76 12.47
CA ALA A 144 -0.53 -22.74 12.72
C ALA A 144 -1.22 -21.64 11.90
N THR A 145 -0.64 -20.43 11.85
CA THR A 145 -1.18 -19.33 11.06
C THR A 145 -1.08 -19.58 9.56
N ILE A 146 0.00 -20.18 9.06
CA ILE A 146 0.11 -20.56 7.65
C ILE A 146 -1.01 -21.53 7.26
N LEU A 147 -1.26 -22.56 8.08
CA LEU A 147 -2.35 -23.51 7.86
C LEU A 147 -3.72 -22.84 7.91
N LEU A 148 -3.91 -21.92 8.86
CA LEU A 148 -5.13 -21.14 8.98
C LEU A 148 -5.37 -20.25 7.76
N VAL A 149 -4.36 -19.51 7.31
CA VAL A 149 -4.44 -18.66 6.10
C VAL A 149 -4.71 -19.52 4.87
N GLN A 150 -4.04 -20.67 4.73
CA GLN A 150 -4.29 -21.61 3.63
C GLN A 150 -5.73 -22.12 3.65
N LEU A 151 -6.25 -22.46 4.83
CA LEU A 151 -7.64 -22.91 4.99
C LEU A 151 -8.62 -21.79 4.63
N LEU A 152 -8.50 -20.60 5.22
CA LEU A 152 -9.38 -19.47 4.90
C LEU A 152 -9.29 -19.07 3.43
N GLY A 153 -8.10 -19.12 2.84
CA GLY A 153 -7.88 -18.85 1.41
C GLY A 153 -8.53 -19.90 0.50
N SER A 154 -8.70 -21.14 0.99
CA SER A 154 -9.43 -22.19 0.27
C SER A 154 -10.96 -22.13 0.44
N LEU A 155 -11.46 -21.33 1.39
CA LEU A 155 -12.88 -21.06 1.61
C LEU A 155 -13.36 -19.88 0.75
N ASN A 156 -14.65 -19.53 0.83
CA ASN A 156 -15.26 -18.45 0.05
C ASN A 156 -14.48 -17.12 0.16
N ILE A 157 -13.86 -16.70 -0.96
CA ILE A 157 -13.06 -15.46 -1.10
C ILE A 157 -13.85 -14.22 -0.63
N GLU A 158 -15.17 -14.22 -0.79
CA GLU A 158 -16.02 -13.10 -0.37
C GLU A 158 -16.04 -12.91 1.16
N PHE A 159 -15.93 -13.99 1.95
CA PHE A 159 -15.83 -13.89 3.41
C PHE A 159 -14.49 -13.29 3.82
N GLY A 160 -13.39 -13.75 3.21
CA GLY A 160 -12.05 -13.23 3.48
C GLY A 160 -11.94 -11.73 3.18
N ALA A 161 -12.51 -11.27 2.05
CA ALA A 161 -12.52 -9.86 1.69
C ALA A 161 -13.28 -8.98 2.71
N ARG A 162 -14.43 -9.45 3.23
CA ARG A 162 -15.20 -8.73 4.26
C ARG A 162 -14.48 -8.69 5.60
N LEU A 163 -13.86 -9.80 6.01
CA LEU A 163 -13.08 -9.86 7.24
C LEU A 163 -11.88 -8.92 7.19
N LEU A 164 -11.10 -9.00 6.11
CA LEU A 164 -9.96 -8.10 5.89
C LEU A 164 -10.41 -6.64 5.93
N ALA A 165 -11.57 -6.34 5.35
CA ALA A 165 -12.10 -5.01 5.40
C ALA A 165 -12.33 -4.51 6.84
N VAL A 166 -13.03 -5.29 7.67
CA VAL A 166 -13.27 -4.91 9.06
C VAL A 166 -11.95 -4.68 9.81
N LEU A 167 -10.97 -5.57 9.62
CA LEU A 167 -9.66 -5.46 10.27
C LEU A 167 -8.92 -4.19 9.85
N VAL A 168 -9.00 -3.78 8.59
CA VAL A 168 -8.29 -2.61 8.06
C VAL A 168 -8.94 -1.32 8.51
N VAL A 169 -10.27 -1.27 8.60
CA VAL A 169 -10.96 -0.14 9.23
C VAL A 169 -10.52 -0.03 10.69
N ALA A 170 -10.55 -1.14 11.43
CA ALA A 170 -10.18 -1.17 12.84
C ALA A 170 -8.73 -0.72 13.08
N GLU A 171 -7.77 -1.24 12.31
CA GLU A 171 -6.36 -0.88 12.46
C GLU A 171 -6.12 0.60 12.10
N THR A 172 -6.76 1.10 11.04
CA THR A 172 -6.63 2.50 10.60
C THR A 172 -7.22 3.44 11.65
N SER A 173 -8.38 3.09 12.21
CA SER A 173 -8.98 3.86 13.31
C SER A 173 -8.08 3.87 14.55
N LEU A 174 -7.49 2.72 14.92
CA LEU A 174 -6.59 2.62 16.06
C LEU A 174 -5.34 3.48 15.88
N LEU A 175 -4.71 3.45 14.70
CA LEU A 175 -3.56 4.28 14.38
C LEU A 175 -3.90 5.77 14.34
N LEU A 176 -5.08 6.12 13.83
CA LEU A 176 -5.54 7.51 13.79
C LEU A 176 -5.75 8.05 15.20
N VAL A 177 -6.43 7.29 16.07
CA VAL A 177 -6.62 7.65 17.48
C VAL A 177 -5.27 7.75 18.19
N PHE A 178 -4.38 6.79 17.99
CA PHE A 178 -3.03 6.81 18.56
C PHE A 178 -2.24 8.04 18.11
N GLY A 179 -2.25 8.36 16.82
CA GLY A 179 -1.55 9.53 16.27
C GLY A 179 -2.12 10.86 16.77
N VAL A 180 -3.44 10.99 16.86
CA VAL A 180 -4.09 12.19 17.42
C VAL A 180 -3.78 12.32 18.91
N TYR A 181 -3.82 11.22 19.67
CA TYR A 181 -3.48 11.20 21.09
C TYR A 181 -2.03 11.65 21.34
N GLU A 182 -1.07 11.10 20.59
CA GLU A 182 0.34 11.50 20.70
C GLU A 182 0.55 12.98 20.34
N LEU A 183 -0.15 13.48 19.31
CA LEU A 183 -0.08 14.89 18.91
C LEU A 183 -0.63 15.82 20.00
N LEU A 184 -1.77 15.48 20.60
CA LEU A 184 -2.42 16.26 21.66
C LEU A 184 -1.66 16.16 23.00
N SER A 185 -0.99 15.04 23.26
CA SER A 185 -0.17 14.84 24.47
C SER A 185 1.18 15.57 24.41
N GLY A 186 1.51 16.18 23.27
CA GLY A 186 2.78 16.90 23.06
C GLY A 186 3.95 15.99 22.68
N GLY A 187 3.71 14.72 22.35
CA GLY A 187 4.71 13.71 22.03
C GLY A 187 5.37 13.06 23.26
N GLY A 188 6.52 12.41 23.04
CA GLY A 188 7.27 11.70 24.07
C GLY A 188 8.00 12.62 25.08
N PRO A 189 8.87 12.05 25.94
CA PRO A 189 9.54 12.79 27.03
C PRO A 189 10.37 14.03 26.61
N ARG A 190 10.71 14.15 25.33
CA ARG A 190 11.45 15.28 24.74
C ARG A 190 10.58 16.20 23.88
N GLY A 191 9.26 15.98 23.85
CA GLY A 191 8.34 16.67 22.98
C GLY A 191 8.47 16.29 21.50
N LEU A 192 7.77 17.03 20.63
CA LEU A 192 7.85 16.88 19.16
C LEU A 192 9.03 17.70 18.60
N ASP A 193 10.19 17.06 18.43
CA ASP A 193 11.36 17.67 17.80
C ASP A 193 11.32 17.56 16.26
N ILE A 194 10.48 18.40 15.64
CA ILE A 194 10.33 18.44 14.18
C ILE A 194 11.63 18.91 13.51
N ALA A 195 12.30 19.92 14.08
CA ALA A 195 13.50 20.50 13.49
C ALA A 195 14.68 19.52 13.49
N GLY A 196 14.88 18.77 14.58
CA GLY A 196 15.89 17.72 14.65
C GLY A 196 15.58 16.54 13.73
N SER A 197 14.31 16.13 13.67
CA SER A 197 13.88 14.96 12.89
C SER A 197 14.03 15.14 11.38
N PHE A 198 13.84 16.35 10.86
CA PHE A 198 13.94 16.68 9.42
C PHE A 198 15.27 17.32 9.00
N SER A 199 16.25 17.37 9.91
CA SER A 199 17.57 17.93 9.60
C SER A 199 18.38 17.01 8.65
N PRO A 200 19.20 17.57 7.75
CA PRO A 200 20.12 16.77 6.92
C PRO A 200 21.09 15.92 7.75
N SER A 201 21.51 16.39 8.92
CA SER A 201 22.35 15.63 9.84
C SER A 201 21.64 14.40 10.41
N ALA A 202 20.32 14.46 10.64
CA ALA A 202 19.53 13.31 11.09
C ALA A 202 19.27 12.27 9.97
N LEU A 203 19.26 12.70 8.70
CA LEU A 203 19.16 11.78 7.56
C LEU A 203 20.39 10.88 7.39
N PHE A 204 21.57 11.38 7.77
CA PHE A 204 22.82 10.64 7.66
C PHE A 204 23.34 10.10 9.01
N SER A 205 22.58 10.27 10.10
CA SER A 205 22.96 9.77 11.42
C SER A 205 22.71 8.26 11.56
N GLY A 206 23.49 7.63 12.45
CA GLY A 206 23.33 6.21 12.76
C GLY A 206 23.56 5.32 11.53
N ALA A 207 22.59 4.46 11.23
CA ALA A 207 22.62 3.55 10.08
C ALA A 207 21.52 3.87 9.04
N PRO A 208 21.74 4.84 8.13
CA PRO A 208 20.78 5.24 7.09
C PRO A 208 20.30 4.09 6.21
N GLY A 209 21.18 3.12 5.92
CA GLY A 209 20.80 1.93 5.14
C GLY A 209 19.72 1.08 5.81
N VAL A 210 19.76 0.95 7.15
CA VAL A 210 18.75 0.20 7.91
C VAL A 210 17.41 0.93 7.84
N ALA A 211 17.39 2.23 8.14
CA ALA A 211 16.17 3.02 8.06
C ALA A 211 15.54 3.02 6.68
N MET A 212 16.36 3.14 5.62
CA MET A 212 15.88 3.14 4.25
C MET A 212 15.33 1.78 3.83
N THR A 213 15.96 0.68 4.25
CA THR A 213 15.48 -0.69 3.96
C THR A 213 14.10 -0.93 4.55
N PHE A 214 13.90 -0.58 5.82
CA PHE A 214 12.59 -0.76 6.48
C PHE A 214 11.54 0.23 5.98
N ALA A 215 11.93 1.47 5.63
CA ALA A 215 11.04 2.43 4.99
C ALA A 215 10.53 1.93 3.63
N ILE A 216 11.42 1.38 2.79
CA ILE A 216 11.03 0.75 1.51
C ILE A 216 10.13 -0.46 1.74
N ALA A 217 10.47 -1.31 2.72
CA ALA A 217 9.66 -2.48 3.06
C ALA A 217 8.22 -2.11 3.48
N CYS A 218 8.03 -0.97 4.17
CA CYS A 218 6.70 -0.48 4.55
C CYS A 218 5.86 0.01 3.38
N ILE A 219 6.48 0.34 2.25
CA ILE A 219 5.79 0.87 1.05
C ILE A 219 5.57 -0.24 0.00
N LEU A 220 6.10 -1.44 0.24
CA LEU A 220 5.87 -2.61 -0.60
C LEU A 220 4.37 -2.93 -0.70
N GLY A 221 3.89 -3.26 -1.90
CA GLY A 221 2.50 -3.63 -2.15
C GLY A 221 1.69 -2.58 -2.92
N PHE A 222 2.20 -1.36 -3.13
CA PHE A 222 1.53 -0.35 -3.96
C PHE A 222 1.31 -0.81 -5.41
N GLU A 223 2.11 -1.75 -5.89
CA GLU A 223 2.00 -2.37 -7.21
C GLU A 223 0.76 -3.26 -7.36
N SER A 224 0.28 -3.85 -6.25
CA SER A 224 -0.85 -4.80 -6.24
C SER A 224 -2.17 -4.12 -6.63
N THR A 225 -2.21 -2.80 -6.48
CA THR A 225 -3.34 -1.93 -6.86
C THR A 225 -3.68 -2.04 -8.34
N ALA A 226 -2.67 -2.20 -9.21
CA ALA A 226 -2.85 -2.39 -10.64
C ALA A 226 -3.47 -3.76 -10.99
N ILE A 227 -3.29 -4.76 -10.13
CA ILE A 227 -3.88 -6.10 -10.30
C ILE A 227 -5.39 -6.02 -10.01
N TYR A 228 -5.77 -5.43 -8.87
CA TYR A 228 -7.16 -5.26 -8.46
C TYR A 228 -7.92 -4.16 -9.23
N ALA A 229 -7.21 -3.23 -9.88
CA ALA A 229 -7.83 -2.18 -10.70
C ALA A 229 -8.71 -2.72 -11.84
N ARG A 230 -8.48 -3.96 -12.29
CA ARG A 230 -9.33 -4.62 -13.30
C ARG A 230 -10.67 -5.08 -12.77
N GLU A 231 -10.81 -5.24 -11.45
CA GLU A 231 -12.05 -5.66 -10.78
C GLU A 231 -12.88 -4.46 -10.30
N ALA A 232 -12.36 -3.25 -10.51
CA ALA A 232 -13.01 -2.00 -10.14
C ALA A 232 -14.32 -1.73 -10.91
N LYS A 233 -15.29 -1.12 -10.21
CA LYS A 233 -16.61 -0.65 -10.66
C LYS A 233 -16.57 0.27 -11.86
N ASP A 234 -15.50 1.03 -12.01
CA ASP A 234 -15.29 1.88 -13.17
C ASP A 234 -13.82 1.86 -13.60
N PRO A 235 -13.43 0.87 -14.43
CA PRO A 235 -12.08 0.78 -14.98
C PRO A 235 -11.74 2.03 -15.78
N THR A 236 -12.73 2.71 -16.38
CA THR A 236 -12.52 3.87 -17.26
C THR A 236 -12.07 5.13 -16.57
N ARG A 237 -12.41 5.29 -15.29
CA ARG A 237 -11.91 6.38 -14.43
C ARG A 237 -10.69 5.99 -13.59
N THR A 238 -10.48 4.69 -13.37
CA THR A 238 -9.41 4.16 -12.50
C THR A 238 -8.13 3.85 -13.29
N VAL A 239 -8.25 3.28 -14.49
CA VAL A 239 -7.16 3.05 -15.47
C VAL A 239 -7.79 3.10 -16.88
N PRO A 240 -7.79 4.24 -17.59
CA PRO A 240 -8.67 4.44 -18.75
C PRO A 240 -8.44 3.41 -19.88
N PRO A 241 -9.43 2.57 -20.25
CA PRO A 241 -9.41 1.70 -21.42
C PRO A 241 -9.57 2.47 -22.74
N ARG A 242 -9.06 1.83 -23.79
CA ARG A 242 -8.64 2.43 -25.07
C ARG A 242 -9.76 2.62 -26.12
N HIS A 243 -11.02 2.31 -25.83
CA HIS A 243 -12.00 2.14 -26.93
C HIS A 243 -12.68 3.42 -27.44
N LEU A 244 -12.41 4.61 -26.89
CA LEU A 244 -13.08 5.83 -27.34
C LEU A 244 -12.14 6.74 -28.15
N SER A 245 -12.52 6.87 -29.42
CA SER A 245 -11.99 7.66 -30.53
C SER A 245 -11.02 8.82 -30.20
N LEU A 246 -9.93 8.87 -30.99
CA LEU A 246 -8.82 9.82 -30.91
C LEU A 246 -9.20 11.32 -30.95
N GLY A 247 -10.44 11.70 -31.27
CA GLY A 247 -10.80 13.09 -31.56
C GLY A 247 -11.19 13.97 -30.36
N ARG A 248 -11.38 13.42 -29.15
CA ARG A 248 -11.79 14.18 -27.93
C ARG A 248 -10.71 14.29 -26.85
N ARG A 249 -9.48 13.89 -27.15
CA ARG A 249 -8.41 13.76 -26.14
C ARG A 249 -7.91 15.09 -25.60
N ASP A 250 -7.86 16.14 -26.41
CA ASP A 250 -7.28 17.41 -25.95
C ASP A 250 -8.27 18.26 -25.12
N LEU A 251 -9.57 18.16 -25.39
CA LEU A 251 -10.56 18.99 -24.70
C LEU A 251 -10.92 18.46 -23.29
N ALA A 252 -10.84 17.14 -23.07
CA ALA A 252 -11.09 16.53 -21.77
C ALA A 252 -9.89 16.67 -20.82
N LEU A 253 -8.66 16.60 -21.34
CA LEU A 253 -7.45 16.80 -20.55
C LEU A 253 -7.24 18.29 -20.19
N LEU A 254 -7.60 19.23 -21.07
CA LEU A 254 -7.66 20.66 -20.70
C LEU A 254 -8.75 20.96 -19.66
N ARG A 255 -9.92 20.34 -19.76
CA ARG A 255 -10.98 20.51 -18.75
C ARG A 255 -10.59 19.91 -17.39
N PHE A 256 -9.91 18.77 -17.36
CA PHE A 256 -9.51 18.14 -16.09
C PHE A 256 -8.40 18.94 -15.39
N ARG A 257 -7.42 19.49 -16.12
CA ARG A 257 -6.40 20.39 -15.54
C ARG A 257 -6.95 21.75 -15.07
N VAL A 258 -7.96 22.30 -15.76
CA VAL A 258 -8.56 23.61 -15.40
C VAL A 258 -9.54 23.50 -14.23
N LEU A 259 -10.22 22.37 -14.06
CA LEU A 259 -11.11 22.14 -12.92
C LEU A 259 -10.36 21.93 -11.60
N ASP A 260 -9.20 21.29 -11.61
CA ASP A 260 -8.40 21.04 -10.40
C ASP A 260 -7.81 22.34 -9.83
N VAL A 261 -7.26 23.20 -10.71
CA VAL A 261 -6.72 24.51 -10.31
C VAL A 261 -7.82 25.46 -9.82
N ARG A 262 -9.03 25.42 -10.40
CA ARG A 262 -10.16 26.24 -9.93
C ARG A 262 -10.76 25.73 -8.61
N GLN A 263 -10.71 24.43 -8.34
CA GLN A 263 -11.13 23.85 -7.05
C GLN A 263 -10.11 24.18 -5.95
N LEU A 264 -8.80 24.13 -6.26
CA LEU A 264 -7.75 24.55 -5.33
C LEU A 264 -7.82 26.05 -4.98
N LEU A 265 -8.12 26.91 -5.96
CA LEU A 265 -8.25 28.36 -5.73
C LEU A 265 -9.53 28.71 -4.95
N ARG A 266 -10.62 27.95 -5.10
CA ARG A 266 -11.86 28.14 -4.31
C ARG A 266 -11.72 27.61 -2.88
N ALA A 267 -10.96 26.52 -2.69
CA ALA A 267 -10.63 26.01 -1.35
C ALA A 267 -9.73 26.99 -0.56
N GLY A 268 -8.84 27.73 -1.24
CA GLY A 268 -8.03 28.79 -0.62
C GLY A 268 -8.80 30.08 -0.27
N GLN A 269 -9.82 30.46 -1.04
CA GLN A 269 -10.60 31.68 -0.79
C GLN A 269 -11.76 31.50 0.22
N GLY A 270 -12.19 30.26 0.48
CA GLY A 270 -13.19 29.96 1.51
C GLY A 270 -12.63 30.05 2.94
N ALA A 271 -11.33 29.84 3.12
CA ALA A 271 -10.67 29.90 4.43
C ALA A 271 -10.34 31.34 4.89
N GLY A 272 -10.23 32.30 3.97
CA GLY A 272 -9.94 33.71 4.29
C GLY A 272 -11.15 34.54 4.74
N ARG A 273 -12.37 34.18 4.32
CA ARG A 273 -13.60 34.93 4.65
C ARG A 273 -14.23 34.55 5.99
N GLY A 274 -13.81 33.45 6.62
CA GLY A 274 -14.27 33.06 7.95
C GLY A 274 -13.58 33.84 9.08
N ALA A 275 -12.41 34.44 8.81
CA ALA A 275 -11.62 35.15 9.82
C ALA A 275 -11.97 36.65 9.96
N GLU A 276 -12.58 37.28 8.95
CA GLU A 276 -13.04 38.69 9.05
C GLU A 276 -14.43 38.85 9.69
N GLY A 277 -15.26 37.79 9.74
CA GLY A 277 -16.60 37.85 10.33
C GLY A 277 -16.67 37.69 11.86
N ALA A 278 -15.54 37.36 12.51
CA ALA A 278 -15.47 37.13 13.95
C ALA A 278 -14.79 38.28 14.75
N ALA A 279 -14.40 39.36 14.07
CA ALA A 279 -13.83 40.56 14.71
C ALA A 279 -14.82 41.74 14.81
N GLU A 280 -16.08 41.56 14.39
CA GLU A 280 -17.14 42.60 14.44
C GLU A 280 -18.41 42.16 15.20
N ARG A 281 -18.28 41.29 16.21
CA ARG A 281 -19.35 41.07 17.20
C ARG A 281 -18.83 41.11 18.62
#